data_AF-A0A956ME28-F1
#
_entry.id   AF-A0A956ME28-F1
#
_cell.length_a   1.000
_cell.length_b   1.000
_cell.length_c   1.000
_cell.angle_alpha   90.00
_cell.angle_beta   90.00
_cell.angle_gamma   90.00
#
_symmetry.space_group_name_H-M   'P 1'
#
loop_
_entity.id
_entity.type
_entity.pdbx_description
1 polymer ?
#
loop_
_entity_poly.entity_id
_entity_poly.type
_entity_poly.pdbx_seq_one_letter_code
_entity_poly.pdbx_strand_id
1 'polypeptide(L)'
;ELLEKSITIWGNYIPEIYGLAKAMLSTRETDEAIAAAWDKQMDCLRNACQDIIDAFIREEILTPEWTRSKAIEMLWTALSIQNWEQLTIECGWSTSQYIEWMKTFLKHAFTKLEN
;
A
#
# COMPACT_ATOMS: atom_id res chain seq x y z
N GLU A 1 0.90 -14.75 4.46
CA GLU A 1 0.34 -14.28 5.75
C GLU A 1 0.65 -12.80 6.08
N LEU A 2 1.92 -12.37 5.99
CA LEU A 2 2.32 -10.98 6.30
C LEU A 2 1.60 -9.92 5.43
N LEU A 3 1.61 -10.10 4.10
CA LEU A 3 0.92 -9.18 3.17
C LEU A 3 -0.56 -8.98 3.53
N GLU A 4 -1.29 -10.07 3.76
CA GLU A 4 -2.73 -10.00 4.04
C GLU A 4 -3.03 -9.30 5.37
N LYS A 5 -2.21 -9.53 6.40
CA LYS A 5 -2.30 -8.81 7.67
C LYS A 5 -2.04 -7.32 7.47
N SER A 6 -0.98 -6.96 6.74
CA SER A 6 -0.65 -5.57 6.43
C SER A 6 -1.77 -4.86 5.67
N ILE A 7 -2.35 -5.50 4.64
CA ILE A 7 -3.50 -4.94 3.89
C ILE A 7 -4.71 -4.76 4.80
N THR A 8 -4.98 -5.71 5.69
CA THR A 8 -6.12 -5.63 6.62
C THR A 8 -5.95 -4.47 7.59
N ILE A 9 -4.77 -4.35 8.21
CA ILE A 9 -4.46 -3.27 9.16
C ILE A 9 -4.54 -1.93 8.44
N TRP A 10 -3.85 -1.81 7.31
CA TRP A 10 -3.78 -0.57 6.55
C TRP A 10 -5.15 -0.14 6.02
N GLY A 11 -5.89 -1.04 5.37
CA GLY A 11 -7.21 -0.75 4.82
C GLY A 11 -8.24 -0.33 5.87
N ASN A 12 -8.15 -0.85 7.11
CA ASN A 12 -8.99 -0.39 8.21
C ASN A 12 -8.51 0.92 8.85
N TYR A 13 -7.23 1.27 8.71
CA TYR A 13 -6.65 2.48 9.30
C TYR A 13 -6.78 3.71 8.40
N ILE A 14 -6.73 3.56 7.06
CA ILE A 14 -6.85 4.70 6.13
C ILE A 14 -8.11 5.55 6.39
N PRO A 15 -9.32 5.01 6.60
CA PRO A 15 -10.52 5.82 6.87
C PRO A 15 -10.34 6.78 8.06
N GLU A 16 -9.63 6.35 9.10
CA GLU A 16 -9.40 7.12 10.33
C GLU A 16 -8.45 8.31 10.10
N ILE A 17 -7.51 8.19 9.15
CA ILE A 17 -6.50 9.22 8.86
C ILE A 17 -6.77 9.99 7.57
N TYR A 18 -7.73 9.57 6.75
CA TYR A 18 -7.90 10.06 5.39
C TYR A 18 -8.12 11.58 5.32
N GLY A 19 -8.96 12.13 6.21
CA GLY A 19 -9.20 13.58 6.26
C GLY A 19 -7.93 14.39 6.54
N LEU A 20 -7.10 13.91 7.48
CA LEU A 20 -5.81 14.53 7.80
C LEU A 20 -4.82 14.36 6.63
N ALA A 21 -4.73 13.16 6.07
CA ALA A 21 -3.86 12.87 4.94
C ALA A 21 -4.19 13.75 3.72
N LYS A 22 -5.47 13.94 3.42
CA LYS A 22 -5.94 14.81 2.33
C LYS A 22 -5.61 16.28 2.57
N ALA A 23 -5.78 16.76 3.80
CA ALA A 23 -5.38 18.10 4.17
C ALA A 23 -3.86 18.30 3.98
N MET A 24 -3.04 17.37 4.49
CA MET A 24 -1.58 17.42 4.33
C MET A 24 -1.15 17.41 2.86
N LEU A 25 -1.77 16.57 2.03
CA LEU A 25 -1.51 16.53 0.59
C LEU A 25 -1.82 17.87 -0.10
N SER A 26 -2.90 18.54 0.30
CA SER A 26 -3.31 19.83 -0.30
C SER A 26 -2.39 21.00 0.07
N THR A 27 -1.70 20.94 1.21
CA THR A 27 -0.84 22.03 1.69
C THR A 27 0.65 21.75 1.55
N ARG A 28 1.03 20.51 1.21
CA ARG A 28 2.41 20.04 1.10
C ARG A 28 3.28 20.88 0.17
N GLU A 29 2.74 21.38 -0.94
CA GLU A 29 3.51 22.18 -1.91
C GLU A 29 3.94 23.55 -1.35
N THR A 30 3.21 24.05 -0.35
CA THR A 30 3.39 25.41 0.19
C THR A 30 3.91 25.45 1.63
N ASP A 31 3.96 24.30 2.31
CA ASP A 31 4.40 24.19 3.71
C ASP A 31 5.46 23.08 3.85
N GLU A 32 6.71 23.50 4.04
CA GLU A 32 7.86 22.60 4.17
C GLU A 32 7.76 21.67 5.39
N ALA A 33 7.16 22.12 6.49
CA ALA A 33 7.00 21.31 7.69
C ALA A 33 5.98 20.19 7.46
N ILE A 34 4.88 20.50 6.76
CA ILE A 34 3.90 19.49 6.32
C ILE A 34 4.52 18.53 5.31
N ALA A 35 5.33 19.02 4.37
CA ALA A 35 6.04 18.17 3.41
C ALA A 35 6.95 17.16 4.12
N ALA A 36 7.77 17.63 5.06
CA ALA A 36 8.67 16.76 5.83
C ALA A 36 7.91 15.73 6.67
N ALA A 37 6.78 16.13 7.30
CA ALA A 37 5.94 15.22 8.06
C ALA A 37 5.29 14.14 7.17
N TRP A 38 4.81 14.53 5.99
CA TRP A 38 4.25 13.62 5.00
C TRP A 38 5.29 12.63 4.49
N ASP A 39 6.47 13.12 4.08
CA ASP A 39 7.54 12.29 3.54
C ASP A 39 8.02 11.25 4.55
N LYS A 40 8.13 11.62 5.83
CA LYS A 40 8.42 10.68 6.91
C LYS A 40 7.38 9.56 7.02
N GLN A 41 6.08 9.87 6.88
CA GLN A 41 5.04 8.84 6.91
C GLN A 41 5.11 7.93 5.68
N MET A 42 5.41 8.50 4.50
CA MET A 42 5.57 7.74 3.27
C MET A 42 6.79 6.82 3.29
N ASP A 43 7.88 7.25 3.93
CA ASP A 43 9.05 6.40 4.18
C ASP A 43 8.70 5.20 5.08
N CYS A 44 7.92 5.41 6.13
CA CYS A 44 7.44 4.30 6.97
C CYS A 44 6.61 3.30 6.16
N LEU A 45 5.68 3.76 5.32
CA LEU A 45 4.88 2.89 4.46
C LEU A 45 5.78 2.15 3.44
N ARG A 46 6.77 2.84 2.87
CA ARG A 46 7.72 2.25 1.91
C ARG A 46 8.59 1.19 2.59
N ASN A 47 9.02 1.40 3.83
CA ASN A 47 9.76 0.40 4.61
C ASN A 47 8.91 -0.84 4.88
N ALA A 48 7.64 -0.67 5.26
CA ALA A 48 6.73 -1.81 5.42
C ALA A 48 6.55 -2.60 4.10
N CYS A 49 6.52 -1.92 2.95
CA CYS A 49 6.50 -2.58 1.65
C CYS A 49 7.80 -3.36 1.37
N GLN A 50 8.95 -2.83 1.76
CA GLN A 50 10.24 -3.52 1.66
C GLN A 50 10.24 -4.81 2.47
N ASP A 51 9.80 -4.76 3.73
CA ASP A 51 9.76 -5.93 4.62
C ASP A 51 8.87 -7.06 4.04
N ILE A 52 7.75 -6.70 3.41
CA ILE A 52 6.85 -7.66 2.75
C ILE A 52 7.53 -8.32 1.55
N ILE A 53 8.15 -7.53 0.66
CA ILE A 53 8.83 -8.09 -0.53
C ILE A 53 10.06 -8.92 -0.12
N ASP A 54 10.80 -8.50 0.89
CA ASP A 54 11.94 -9.26 1.41
C ASP A 54 11.49 -10.58 2.04
N ALA A 55 10.31 -10.62 2.67
CA ALA A 55 9.70 -11.87 3.09
C ALA A 55 9.39 -12.80 1.92
N PHE A 56 8.81 -12.28 0.83
CA PHE A 56 8.52 -13.08 -0.36
C PHE A 56 9.76 -13.64 -1.05
N ILE A 57 10.85 -12.87 -1.08
CA ILE A 57 12.15 -13.33 -1.62
C ILE A 57 12.72 -14.44 -0.73
N ARG A 58 12.73 -14.24 0.59
CA ARG A 58 13.23 -15.23 1.55
C ARG A 58 12.43 -16.54 1.53
N GLU A 59 11.13 -16.45 1.30
CA GLU A 59 10.22 -17.59 1.18
C GLU A 59 10.21 -18.20 -0.23
N GLU A 60 10.99 -17.65 -1.17
CA GLU A 60 11.07 -18.08 -2.57
C GLU A 60 9.72 -18.11 -3.32
N ILE A 61 8.76 -17.29 -2.87
CA ILE A 61 7.40 -17.21 -3.45
C ILE A 61 7.22 -16.03 -4.40
N LEU A 62 8.15 -15.06 -4.43
CA LEU A 62 8.11 -13.97 -5.40
C LEU A 62 8.19 -14.53 -6.83
N THR A 63 7.27 -14.10 -7.69
CA THR A 63 7.24 -14.53 -9.10
C THR A 63 8.44 -13.93 -9.88
N PRO A 64 9.06 -14.67 -10.83
CA PRO A 64 10.33 -14.28 -11.45
C PRO A 64 10.25 -13.02 -12.34
N GLU A 65 9.05 -12.56 -12.70
CA GLU A 65 8.82 -11.33 -13.45
C GLU A 65 9.21 -10.07 -12.67
N TRP A 66 9.26 -10.16 -11.33
CA TRP A 66 9.59 -9.03 -10.48
C TRP A 66 11.04 -9.02 -10.06
N THR A 67 11.68 -7.86 -10.26
CA THR A 67 12.83 -7.49 -9.45
C THR A 67 12.36 -6.96 -8.10
N ARG A 68 13.19 -7.09 -7.06
CA ARG A 68 12.92 -6.54 -5.72
C ARG A 68 12.46 -5.09 -5.77
N SER A 69 13.20 -4.21 -6.47
CA SER A 69 12.88 -2.77 -6.54
C SER A 69 11.51 -2.53 -7.17
N LYS A 70 11.22 -3.21 -8.28
CA LYS A 70 9.94 -3.03 -9.00
C LYS A 70 8.76 -3.57 -8.21
N ALA A 71 8.92 -4.68 -7.48
CA ALA A 71 7.90 -5.16 -6.58
C ALA A 71 7.59 -4.16 -5.45
N ILE A 72 8.61 -3.56 -4.84
CA ILE A 72 8.44 -2.55 -3.78
C ILE A 72 7.72 -1.32 -4.33
N GLU A 73 8.17 -0.79 -5.48
CA GLU A 73 7.56 0.37 -6.14
C GLU A 73 6.08 0.13 -6.44
N MET A 74 5.75 -1.04 -6.99
CA MET A 74 4.36 -1.39 -7.31
C MET A 74 3.50 -1.63 -6.07
N LEU A 75 4.01 -2.34 -5.07
CA LEU A 75 3.30 -2.57 -3.82
C LEU A 75 3.01 -1.23 -3.11
N TRP A 76 4.00 -0.35 -3.03
CA TRP A 76 3.87 0.95 -2.41
C TRP A 76 2.85 1.84 -3.13
N THR A 77 2.85 1.81 -4.47
CA THR A 77 1.86 2.53 -5.29
C THR A 77 0.45 1.98 -5.05
N ALA A 78 0.30 0.65 -5.07
CA ALA A 78 -0.98 -0.02 -4.90
C ALA A 78 -1.59 0.23 -3.50
N LEU A 79 -0.76 0.39 -2.47
CA LEU A 79 -1.19 0.70 -1.11
C LEU A 79 -1.23 2.20 -0.79
N SER A 80 -1.08 3.08 -1.79
CA SER A 80 -1.15 4.53 -1.57
C SER A 80 -2.55 4.99 -1.13
N ILE A 81 -2.61 6.10 -0.38
CA ILE A 81 -3.89 6.71 0.03
C ILE A 81 -4.70 7.16 -1.18
N GLN A 82 -4.04 7.59 -2.25
CA GLN A 82 -4.67 7.97 -3.52
C GLN A 82 -5.38 6.79 -4.17
N ASN A 83 -4.73 5.62 -4.23
CA ASN A 83 -5.35 4.43 -4.81
C ASN A 83 -6.52 3.92 -3.95
N TRP A 84 -6.41 4.04 -2.62
CA TRP A 84 -7.52 3.79 -1.71
C TRP A 84 -8.70 4.75 -1.96
N GLU A 85 -8.45 6.06 -2.11
CA GLU A 85 -9.48 7.07 -2.40
C GLU A 85 -10.21 6.75 -3.71
N GLN A 86 -9.46 6.44 -4.77
CA GLN A 86 -10.06 6.07 -6.05
C GLN A 86 -10.97 4.84 -5.92
N LEU A 87 -10.51 3.77 -5.27
CA LEU A 87 -11.29 2.54 -5.15
C LEU A 87 -12.50 2.71 -4.22
N THR A 88 -12.37 3.41 -3.11
CA THR A 88 -13.42 3.49 -2.08
C THR A 88 -14.38 4.67 -2.28
N ILE A 89 -13.87 5.86 -2.59
CA ILE A 89 -14.67 7.07 -2.74
C ILE A 89 -15.16 7.22 -4.17
N GLU A 90 -14.29 7.07 -5.18
CA GLU A 90 -14.68 7.29 -6.58
C GLU A 90 -15.39 6.06 -7.17
N CYS A 91 -14.88 4.85 -6.93
CA CYS A 91 -15.50 3.60 -7.38
C CYS A 91 -16.53 3.02 -6.39
N GLY A 92 -16.68 3.62 -5.21
CA GLY A 92 -17.73 3.27 -4.24
C GLY A 92 -17.52 1.95 -3.50
N TRP A 93 -16.29 1.43 -3.43
CA TRP A 93 -16.02 0.22 -2.66
C TRP A 93 -16.13 0.48 -1.15
N SER A 94 -16.76 -0.46 -0.45
CA SER A 94 -16.62 -0.53 1.01
C SER A 94 -15.18 -0.88 1.41
N THR A 95 -14.79 -0.54 2.64
CA THR A 95 -13.50 -0.93 3.22
C THR A 95 -13.25 -2.44 3.13
N SER A 96 -14.29 -3.25 3.35
CA SER A 96 -14.19 -4.71 3.23
C SER A 96 -13.88 -5.15 1.80
N GLN A 97 -14.54 -4.55 0.80
CA GLN A 97 -14.24 -4.82 -0.61
C GLN A 97 -12.82 -4.41 -0.99
N TYR A 98 -12.36 -3.24 -0.54
CA TYR A 98 -10.97 -2.81 -0.73
C TYR A 98 -9.99 -3.84 -0.15
N ILE A 99 -10.16 -4.24 1.11
CA ILE A 99 -9.27 -5.21 1.76
C ILE A 99 -9.26 -6.54 1.01
N GLU A 100 -10.44 -7.07 0.64
CA GLU A 100 -10.58 -8.33 -0.08
C GLU A 100 -9.88 -8.29 -1.45
N TRP A 101 -10.21 -7.30 -2.27
CA TRP A 101 -9.68 -7.22 -3.63
C TRP A 101 -8.20 -6.85 -3.67
N MET A 102 -7.71 -6.03 -2.73
CA MET A 102 -6.27 -5.74 -2.64
C MET A 102 -5.47 -6.97 -2.23
N LYS A 103 -5.99 -7.83 -1.35
CA LYS A 103 -5.35 -9.12 -1.04
C LYS A 103 -5.26 -10.00 -2.28
N THR A 104 -6.37 -10.17 -2.98
CA THR A 104 -6.44 -10.98 -4.21
C THR A 104 -5.50 -10.44 -5.29
N PHE A 105 -5.59 -9.15 -5.59
CA PHE A 105 -4.77 -8.49 -6.60
C PHE A 105 -3.27 -8.63 -6.31
N LEU A 106 -2.83 -8.27 -5.10
CA LEU A 106 -1.41 -8.26 -4.76
C LEU A 106 -0.84 -9.68 -4.60
N LYS A 107 -1.64 -10.64 -4.12
CA LYS A 107 -1.23 -12.05 -4.09
C LYS A 107 -1.01 -12.58 -5.50
N HIS A 108 -1.94 -12.36 -6.43
CA HIS A 108 -1.77 -12.78 -7.82
C HIS A 108 -0.64 -12.04 -8.53
N ALA A 109 -0.45 -10.75 -8.23
CA ALA A 109 0.62 -9.97 -8.85
C ALA A 109 2.00 -10.46 -8.44
N PHE A 110 2.23 -10.75 -7.15
CA PHE A 110 3.58 -10.97 -6.62
C PHE A 110 3.93 -12.41 -6.32
N THR A 111 2.96 -13.27 -6.02
CA THR A 111 3.24 -14.64 -5.59
C THR A 111 2.99 -15.63 -6.72
N LYS A 112 3.82 -16.68 -6.77
CA LYS A 112 3.58 -17.83 -7.66
C LYS A 112 2.18 -18.37 -7.38
N LEU A 113 1.38 -18.58 -8.43
CA LEU A 113 0.11 -19.27 -8.31
C LEU A 113 0.39 -20.71 -7.84
N GLU A 114 -0.23 -21.12 -6.74
CA GLU A 114 -0.31 -22.55 -6.42
C GLU A 114 -1.21 -23.18 -7.49
N ASN A 115 -0.64 -24.11 -8.27
CA ASN A 115 -1.39 -24.95 -9.22
C ASN A 115 -2.30 -25.93 -8.48
#